data_AF-A0A533RID7-F1
#
_entry.id   AF-A0A533RID7-F1
#
_cell.length_a   1.000
_cell.length_b   1.000
_cell.length_c   1.000
_cell.angle_alpha   90.00
_cell.angle_beta   90.00
_cell.angle_gamma   90.00
#
_symmetry.space_group_name_H-M   'P 1'
#
loop_
_entity.id
_entity.type
_entity.pdbx_description
1 polymer ?
#
loop_
_entity_poly.entity_id
_entity_poly.type
_entity_poly.pdbx_seq_one_letter_code
_entity_poly.pdbx_strand_id
1 'polypeptide(L)' 'MIGPAPKCLECKHLRDRPEGVLFGFFCDAFPDREGIPDDIFIDGFDHTKAYPSDHGIRFEPKN' A
#
# COMPACT_ATOMS: atom_id res chain seq x y z
N MET A 1 13.57 -16.53 7.03
CA MET A 1 12.60 -15.93 7.96
C MET A 1 11.56 -15.23 7.11
N ILE A 2 10.29 -15.62 7.23
CA ILE A 2 9.20 -14.83 6.65
C ILE A 2 8.98 -13.67 7.62
N GLY A 3 9.17 -12.43 7.16
CA GLY A 3 8.96 -11.23 7.97
C GLY A 3 7.49 -11.06 8.35
N PRO A 4 7.15 -10.07 9.20
CA PRO A 4 5.75 -9.72 9.45
C PRO A 4 5.02 -9.43 8.14
N ALA A 5 3.73 -9.75 8.08
CA ALA A 5 2.91 -9.40 6.93
C ALA A 5 2.86 -7.87 6.77
N PRO A 6 2.99 -7.32 5.55
CA PRO A 6 3.00 -5.88 5.33
C PRO A 6 1.63 -5.25 5.67
N LYS A 7 1.65 -4.08 6.32
CA LYS A 7 0.44 -3.33 6.73
C LYS A 7 -0.52 -3.02 5.58
N CYS A 8 -0.03 -2.91 4.35
CA CYS A 8 -0.85 -2.77 3.14
C CYS A 8 -2.00 -3.79 3.08
N LEU A 9 -1.76 -5.05 3.45
CA LEU A 9 -2.75 -6.13 3.36
C LEU A 9 -3.95 -5.93 4.29
N GLU A 10 -3.73 -5.22 5.40
CA GLU A 10 -4.74 -4.88 6.40
C GLU A 10 -5.45 -3.55 6.10
N CYS A 11 -5.06 -2.81 5.06
CA CYS A 11 -5.60 -1.47 4.78
C CYS A 11 -6.83 -1.51 3.86
N LYS A 12 -7.89 -0.75 4.19
CA LYS A 12 -9.12 -0.65 3.38
C LYS A 12 -8.92 -0.04 1.99
N HIS A 13 -7.79 0.64 1.78
CA HIS A 13 -7.41 1.31 0.54
C HIS A 13 -6.61 0.43 -0.42
N LEU A 14 -6.30 -0.81 -0.02
CA LEU A 14 -5.70 -1.79 -0.92
C LEU A 14 -6.78 -2.35 -1.85
N ARG A 15 -6.52 -2.29 -3.16
CA ARG A 15 -7.42 -2.73 -4.23
C ARG A 15 -6.74 -3.81 -5.06
N ASP A 16 -7.50 -4.81 -5.49
CA ASP A 16 -7.01 -5.81 -6.43
C ASP A 16 -6.90 -5.20 -7.84
N ARG A 17 -5.89 -5.64 -8.59
CA ARG A 17 -5.77 -5.37 -10.02
C ARG A 17 -6.18 -6.58 -10.85
N PRO A 18 -6.58 -6.37 -12.11
CA PRO A 18 -6.73 -7.47 -13.06
C PRO A 18 -5.42 -8.27 -13.20
N GLU A 19 -5.56 -9.56 -13.54
CA GLU A 19 -4.45 -10.49 -13.74
C GLU A 19 -3.38 -9.93 -14.70
N GLY A 20 -2.10 -10.15 -14.38
CA GLY A 20 -0.96 -9.83 -15.25
C GLY A 20 0.00 -8.75 -14.73
N VAL A 21 -0.27 -8.12 -13.59
CA VAL A 21 0.66 -7.21 -12.91
C VAL A 21 1.44 -7.91 -11.79
N LEU A 22 2.72 -7.54 -11.64
CA LEU A 22 3.71 -8.18 -10.76
C LEU A 22 3.23 -8.40 -9.31
N PHE A 23 2.35 -7.52 -8.82
CA PHE A 23 1.88 -7.56 -7.43
C PHE A 23 0.37 -7.72 -7.28
N GLY A 24 -0.43 -7.82 -8.35
CA GLY A 24 -1.88 -8.10 -8.24
C GLY A 24 -2.73 -7.08 -7.47
N PHE A 25 -2.17 -6.01 -6.92
CA PHE A 25 -2.88 -4.98 -6.15
C PHE A 25 -2.34 -3.56 -6.40
N PHE A 26 -3.10 -2.55 -5.99
CA PHE A 26 -2.71 -1.14 -5.93
C PHE A 26 -3.28 -0.47 -4.67
N CYS A 27 -2.73 0.70 -4.32
CA CYS A 27 -3.17 1.49 -3.19
C CYS A 27 -3.89 2.75 -3.68
N ASP A 28 -5.06 3.10 -3.12
CA ASP A 28 -5.76 4.34 -3.48
C ASP A 28 -4.91 5.60 -3.18
N ALA A 29 -4.02 5.54 -2.19
CA ALA A 29 -3.09 6.64 -1.86
C ALA A 29 -1.98 6.83 -2.90
N PHE A 30 -1.63 5.77 -3.62
CA PHE A 30 -0.57 5.73 -4.63
C PHE A 30 -1.14 5.13 -5.92
N PRO A 31 -1.79 5.96 -6.77
CA PRO A 31 -2.44 5.49 -7.97
C PRO A 31 -1.50 4.67 -8.85
N ASP A 32 -2.07 3.74 -9.61
CA ASP A 32 -1.34 2.81 -10.48
C ASP A 32 -0.19 3.47 -11.26
N ARG A 33 -0.46 4.63 -11.87
CA ARG A 33 0.49 5.36 -12.72
C ARG A 33 1.74 5.83 -11.99
N GLU A 34 1.66 6.00 -10.67
CA GLU A 34 2.76 6.44 -9.81
C GLU A 34 3.42 5.25 -9.11
N GLY A 35 2.63 4.22 -8.79
CA GLY A 35 3.10 3.04 -8.08
C GLY A 35 3.30 3.29 -6.59
N ILE A 36 3.32 2.21 -5.80
CA ILE A 36 3.59 2.29 -4.36
C ILE A 36 5.11 2.41 -4.18
N PRO A 37 5.62 3.42 -3.45
CA PRO A 37 7.03 3.52 -3.10
C PRO A 37 7.54 2.25 -2.40
N ASP A 38 8.78 1.83 -2.69
CA ASP A 38 9.35 0.60 -2.14
C ASP A 38 9.36 0.59 -0.61
N ASP A 39 9.68 1.71 0.03
CA ASP A 39 9.71 1.87 1.49
C ASP A 39 8.33 1.76 2.15
N ILE A 40 7.26 2.11 1.43
CA ILE A 40 5.88 1.83 1.84
C ILE A 40 5.56 0.35 1.59
N PHE A 41 5.86 -0.16 0.40
CA PHE A 41 5.52 -1.51 -0.03
C PHE A 41 6.17 -2.61 0.82
N ILE A 42 7.44 -2.43 1.20
CA ILE A 42 8.21 -3.38 2.02
C ILE A 42 8.00 -3.18 3.53
N ASP A 43 7.02 -2.35 3.93
CA ASP A 43 6.73 -1.99 5.32
C ASP A 43 7.92 -1.32 6.04
N GLY A 44 8.74 -0.58 5.29
CA GLY A 44 9.84 0.24 5.79
C GLY A 44 9.40 1.58 6.39
N PHE A 45 8.16 1.99 6.12
CA PHE A 45 7.56 3.23 6.62
C PHE A 45 6.27 2.96 7.42
N ASP A 46 6.09 3.71 8.51
CA ASP A 46 4.88 3.63 9.33
C ASP A 46 3.67 4.19 8.58
N HIS A 47 2.79 3.30 8.12
CA HIS A 47 1.64 3.65 7.28
C HIS A 47 0.62 4.60 7.97
N THR A 48 0.72 4.80 9.29
CA THR A 48 -0.14 5.75 10.03
C THR A 48 0.34 7.20 9.90
N LYS A 49 1.58 7.41 9.44
CA LYS A 49 2.15 8.74 9.21
C LYS A 49 1.83 9.22 7.80
N ALA A 50 1.78 10.55 7.64
CA ALA A 50 1.67 11.15 6.32
C ALA A 50 2.93 10.87 5.51
N TYR A 51 2.76 10.51 4.24
CA TYR A 51 3.85 10.25 3.31
C TYR A 51 3.76 11.21 2.12
N PRO A 52 4.88 11.72 1.58
CA PRO A 52 4.84 12.55 0.37
C PRO A 52 4.10 11.84 -0.77
N SER A 53 3.12 12.51 -1.37
CA SER A 53 2.29 11.94 -2.44
C SER A 53 1.28 10.86 -2.01
N ASP A 54 0.95 10.75 -0.73
CA ASP A 54 -0.16 9.89 -0.26
C ASP A 54 -1.56 10.43 -0.59
N HIS A 55 -1.65 11.59 -1.26
CA HIS A 55 -2.88 12.29 -1.62
C HIS A 55 -3.83 12.54 -0.43
N GLY A 56 -3.29 12.60 0.80
CA GLY A 56 -4.05 12.74 2.03
C GLY A 56 -4.76 11.46 2.49
N ILE A 57 -4.57 10.34 1.80
CA ILE A 57 -5.11 9.03 2.15
C ILE A 57 -4.12 8.33 3.08
N ARG A 58 -4.57 7.95 4.27
CA ARG A 58 -3.73 7.31 5.30
C ARG A 58 -4.18 5.89 5.56
N PHE A 59 -3.38 5.15 6.33
CA PHE A 59 -3.77 3.82 6.78
C PHE A 59 -5.11 3.86 7.53
N GLU A 60 -6.01 3.02 7.06
CA GLU A 60 -7.27 2.71 7.73
C GLU A 60 -7.50 1.20 7.68
N PRO A 61 -7.69 0.52 8.81
CA PRO A 61 -7.80 -0.94 8.85
C PRO A 61 -9.07 -1.44 8.13
N LYS A 62 -8.97 -2.62 7.51
CA LYS A 62 -10.12 -3.42 7.09
C LYS A 62 -10.82 -3.88 8.36
N ASN A 63 -12.02 -3.34 8.58
CA ASN A 63 -12.84 -3.54 9.76
C ASN A 63 -13.13 -5.03 10.05
#